data_AF-A0A924QLY7-F1
#
_entry.id   AF-A0A924QLY7-F1
#
_cell.length_a   1.000
_cell.length_b   1.000
_cell.length_c   1.000
_cell.angle_alpha   90.00
_cell.angle_beta   90.00
_cell.angle_gamma   90.00
#
_symmetry.space_group_name_H-M   'P 1'
#
loop_
_entity.id
_entity.type
_entity.pdbx_description
1 polymer ?
#
loop_
_entity_poly.entity_id
_entity_poly.type
_entity_poly.pdbx_seq_one_letter_code
_entity_poly.pdbx_strand_id
1 'polypeptide(L)' 'MEKGNTKIIDNYRNSPLGAGDIIVTGAAGFIGSCMVQYLNENGYENLILVDDFGVEDKRKNWENKQFAEVIE' A
#
# COMPACT_ATOMS: atom_id res chain seq x y z
N MET A 1 -23.28 32.42 -10.42
CA MET A 1 -21.90 31.98 -10.67
C MET A 1 -21.79 30.58 -10.09
N GLU A 2 -21.84 29.58 -10.96
CA GLU A 2 -22.04 28.19 -10.56
C GLU A 2 -20.72 27.53 -10.14
N LYS A 3 -20.79 26.66 -9.14
CA LYS A 3 -19.69 26.05 -8.40
C LYS A 3 -18.92 25.07 -9.28
N GLY A 4 -17.88 25.53 -9.96
CA GLY A 4 -16.89 24.67 -10.62
C GLY A 4 -15.81 24.22 -9.63
N ASN A 5 -16.01 23.08 -8.95
CA ASN A 5 -14.91 22.27 -8.40
C ASN A 5 -15.29 20.89 -7.79
N THR A 6 -16.56 20.47 -7.83
CA THR A 6 -16.99 19.25 -7.11
C THR A 6 -16.54 17.92 -7.73
N LYS A 7 -16.16 17.86 -9.02
CA LYS A 7 -15.86 16.56 -9.69
C LYS A 7 -14.58 15.85 -9.23
N ILE A 8 -13.56 16.57 -8.78
CA ILE A 8 -12.27 15.95 -8.39
C ILE A 8 -12.40 15.19 -7.06
N ILE A 9 -13.13 15.77 -6.09
CA ILE A 9 -13.28 15.20 -4.74
C ILE A 9 -14.20 13.98 -4.70
N ASP A 10 -15.21 13.90 -5.57
CA ASP A 10 -16.12 12.75 -5.63
C ASP A 10 -15.42 11.48 -6.14
N ASN A 11 -14.34 11.61 -6.92
CA ASN A 11 -13.53 10.48 -7.37
C ASN A 11 -12.73 9.83 -6.23
N TYR A 12 -12.29 10.60 -5.22
CA TYR A 12 -11.60 10.04 -4.05
C TYR A 12 -12.56 9.39 -3.04
N ARG A 13 -13.85 9.80 -3.04
CA ARG A 13 -14.88 9.16 -2.20
C ARG A 13 -15.26 7.76 -2.64
N ASN A 14 -15.03 7.43 -3.90
CA ASN A 14 -15.23 6.09 -4.47
C ASN A 14 -13.89 5.39 -4.76
N SER A 15 -12.80 5.89 -4.17
CA SER A 15 -11.50 5.21 -4.20
C SER A 15 -11.65 3.83 -3.55
N PRO A 16 -11.15 2.75 -4.16
CA PRO A 16 -11.08 1.45 -3.50
C PRO A 16 -10.19 1.50 -2.24
N LEU A 17 -9.31 2.50 -2.15
CA LEU A 17 -8.49 2.77 -0.98
C LEU A 17 -9.30 3.50 0.09
N GLY A 18 -9.38 2.90 1.28
CA GLY A 18 -9.99 3.48 2.47
C GLY A 18 -9.18 4.66 3.02
N ALA A 19 -9.85 5.55 3.76
CA ALA A 19 -9.17 6.60 4.52
C ALA A 19 -8.36 5.95 5.66
N GLY A 20 -7.06 5.76 5.45
CA GLY A 20 -6.15 5.12 6.40
C GLY A 20 -5.25 4.05 5.78
N ASP A 21 -5.41 3.74 4.49
CA ASP A 21 -4.56 2.77 3.80
C ASP A 21 -3.14 3.33 3.60
N ILE A 22 -2.13 2.53 3.92
CA ILE A 22 -0.73 2.87 3.67
C ILE A 22 -0.22 2.04 2.49
N ILE A 23 0.11 2.72 1.40
CA ILE A 23 0.68 2.08 0.22
C ILE A 23 2.21 2.11 0.32
N VAL A 24 2.83 0.94 0.17
CA VAL A 24 4.30 0.81 0.13
C VAL A 24 4.72 0.33 -1.26
N THR A 25 5.29 1.23 -2.06
CA THR A 25 5.89 0.88 -3.36
C THR A 25 7.32 0.38 -3.20
N GLY A 26 7.73 -0.59 -4.02
CA GLY A 26 9.02 -1.28 -3.85
C GLY A 26 9.05 -2.18 -2.62
N ALA A 27 7.89 -2.74 -2.22
CA ALA A 27 7.69 -3.49 -0.98
C ALA A 27 8.54 -4.77 -0.86
N ALA A 28 8.85 -5.44 -1.97
CA ALA A 28 9.72 -6.61 -2.00
C ALA A 28 11.21 -6.23 -2.01
N GLY A 29 11.54 -4.95 -2.19
CA GLY A 29 12.90 -4.41 -2.09
C GLY A 29 13.43 -4.37 -0.66
N PHE A 30 14.74 -4.13 -0.52
CA PHE A 30 15.41 -4.07 0.79
C PHE A 30 14.80 -3.01 1.71
N ILE A 31 14.66 -1.77 1.22
CA ILE A 31 14.11 -0.66 2.03
C ILE A 31 12.61 -0.81 2.25
N GLY A 32 11.87 -1.19 1.21
CA GLY A 32 10.41 -1.36 1.29
C GLY A 32 10.02 -2.43 2.31
N SER A 33 10.68 -3.59 2.31
CA SER A 33 10.39 -4.65 3.28
C SER A 33 10.72 -4.27 4.73
N CYS A 34 11.79 -3.50 4.95
CA CYS A 34 12.08 -2.93 6.28
C CYS A 34 11.01 -1.92 6.71
N MET A 35 10.50 -1.10 5.79
CA MET A 35 9.41 -0.16 6.08
C MET A 35 8.12 -0.90 6.44
N VAL A 36 7.75 -1.94 5.68
CA VAL A 36 6.59 -2.79 5.99
C VAL A 36 6.73 -3.41 7.38
N GLN A 37 7.91 -3.94 7.71
CA GLN A 37 8.18 -4.48 9.04
C GLN A 37 7.99 -3.43 10.14
N TYR A 38 8.57 -2.24 9.97
CA TYR A 38 8.42 -1.14 10.92
C TYR A 38 6.95 -0.74 11.11
N LEU A 39 6.18 -0.66 10.03
CA LEU A 39 4.75 -0.35 10.09
C LEU A 39 3.97 -1.43 10.85
N ASN A 40 4.22 -2.71 10.58
CA ASN A 40 3.62 -3.81 11.34
C ASN A 40 3.97 -3.76 12.84
N GLU A 41 5.22 -3.47 13.19
CA GLU A 41 5.66 -3.30 14.59
C GLU A 41 4.96 -2.14 15.31
N ASN A 42 4.48 -1.14 14.55
CA ASN A 42 3.71 -0.01 15.08
C ASN A 42 2.19 -0.22 15.00
N GLY A 43 1.73 -1.44 14.67
CA GLY A 43 0.30 -1.80 14.63
C GLY A 43 -0.42 -1.40 13.34
N TYR A 44 0.31 -1.01 12.30
CA TYR A 44 -0.27 -0.78 10.98
C TYR A 44 -0.27 -2.09 10.19
N GLU A 45 -1.47 -2.65 10.01
CA GLU A 45 -1.69 -3.91 9.28
C GLU A 45 -2.43 -3.69 7.95
N ASN A 46 -3.13 -2.56 7.82
CA ASN A 46 -3.85 -2.19 6.59
C ASN A 46 -2.89 -1.56 5.57
N LEU A 47 -1.97 -2.40 5.09
CA LEU A 47 -0.94 -2.03 4.11
C LEU A 47 -1.29 -2.59 2.74
N ILE A 48 -0.99 -1.82 1.70
CA ILE A 48 -1.05 -2.27 0.31
C ILE A 48 0.36 -2.28 -0.24
N LEU A 49 0.86 -3.47 -0.56
CA LEU A 49 2.21 -3.66 -1.04
C LEU A 49 2.23 -3.60 -2.57
N VAL A 50 3.10 -2.78 -3.13
CA VAL A 50 3.22 -2.62 -4.59
C VAL A 50 4.65 -2.92 -5.02
N ASP A 51 4.88 -3.98 -5.77
CA ASP A 51 6.18 -4.38 -6.33
C ASP A 51 5.99 -5.46 -7.42
N ASP A 52 7.06 -5.80 -8.13
CA ASP A 52 7.16 -7.04 -8.91
C ASP A 52 7.42 -8.21 -7.96
N PHE A 53 6.37 -8.99 -7.69
CA PHE A 53 6.40 -10.11 -6.74
C PHE A 53 6.78 -11.44 -7.39
N GLY A 54 6.99 -11.47 -8.71
CA GLY A 54 7.44 -12.65 -9.46
C GLY A 54 8.89 -13.07 -9.19
N VAL A 55 9.69 -12.25 -8.49
CA VAL A 55 11.09 -12.55 -8.17
C VAL A 55 11.20 -13.41 -6.90
N GLU A 56 11.32 -14.73 -7.08
CA GLU A 56 11.32 -15.71 -5.98
C GLU A 56 12.37 -15.43 -4.88
N ASP A 57 13.57 -14.96 -5.25
CA ASP A 57 14.63 -14.60 -4.28
C ASP A 57 14.22 -13.47 -3.31
N LYS A 58 13.22 -12.67 -3.67
CA LYS A 58 12.66 -11.59 -2.85
C LYS A 58 11.47 -12.03 -2.00
N ARG A 59 10.91 -13.24 -2.19
CA ARG A 59 9.72 -13.73 -1.47
C ARG A 59 9.88 -13.60 0.05
N LYS A 60 11.04 -13.98 0.57
CA LYS A 60 11.41 -13.89 2.00
C LYS A 60 11.29 -12.49 2.61
N ASN A 61 11.32 -11.44 1.78
CA ASN A 61 11.26 -10.06 2.25
C ASN A 61 9.83 -9.66 2.68
N TRP A 62 8.80 -10.29 2.12
CA TRP A 62 7.41 -9.86 2.30
C TRP A 62 6.43 -10.98 2.69
N GLU A 63 6.75 -12.26 2.47
CA GLU A 63 5.81 -13.38 2.68
C GLU A 63 5.32 -13.54 4.14
N ASN A 64 6.09 -13.07 5.11
CA ASN A 64 5.77 -13.15 6.54
C ASN A 64 5.29 -11.80 7.13
N LYS A 65 5.02 -10.81 6.28
CA LYS A 65 4.53 -9.48 6.72
C LYS A 65 3.01 -9.46 6.78
N GLN A 66 2.46 -8.55 7.56
CA GLN A 66 1.01 -8.31 7.64
C GLN A 66 0.64 -7.20 6.65
N PHE A 67 -0.26 -7.50 5.72
CA PHE A 67 -0.76 -6.56 4.72
C PHE A 67 -2.17 -6.98 4.28
N ALA A 68 -2.94 -6.03 3.77
CA ALA A 68 -4.29 -6.26 3.29
C ALA A 68 -4.30 -6.76 1.84
N GLU A 69 -3.41 -6.21 1.00
CA GLU A 69 -3.39 -6.48 -0.44
C GLU A 69 -1.99 -6.35 -1.03
N VAL A 70 -1.75 -7.08 -2.12
CA VAL A 70 -0.58 -6.92 -3.01
C VAL A 70 -1.07 -6.48 -4.39
N ILE A 71 -0.38 -5.52 -4.99
CA ILE A 71 -0.60 -5.07 -6.36
C ILE A 71 0.71 -5.22 -7.13
N GLU A 72 0.66 -5.89 -8.28
CA GLU A 72 1.80 -6.16 -9.16
C GLU A 72 1.76 -5.30 -10.43
#